data_AF-A0A430L4K0-F1
#
_entry.id   AF-A0A430L4K0-F1
#
_cell.length_a   1.000
_cell.length_b   1.000
_cell.length_c   1.000
_cell.angle_alpha   90.00
_cell.angle_beta   90.00
_cell.angle_gamma   90.00
#
_symmetry.space_group_name_H-M   'P 1'
#
loop_
_entity.id
_entity.type
_entity.pdbx_description
1 polymer ?
#
loop_
_entity_poly.entity_id
_entity_poly.type
_entity_poly.pdbx_seq_one_letter_code
_entity_poly.pdbx_strand_id
1 'polypeptide(L)'
;MTSTEANNLTILDLPVDILSLILQPLLTSETPIQLCPCTPSPINPVSVLLSHPALHAIATPLLYASNEFVLDVTGPHAQHIRRELLKTPGSDERLPGRAVLLSTPDALRRVARMQVRIDRLRGWVGAGVVPLLAELAVQGGLDHLTVWVRTPGERRAQVQVAPRRKMPGEEGTDLDMFARPPLEGLLRVLADPYLLSARLWVDARHAKAWCRFHAGGCGAAAEGWTGGGAREPADAVEIDWRQVLRMVDPERKDIAVAVKTERKW
;
A
#
# COMPACT_ATOMS: atom_id res chain seq x y z
N MET A 1 -34.02 36.86 -41.81
CA MET A 1 -34.32 35.43 -41.59
C MET A 1 -33.17 34.60 -42.11
N THR A 2 -32.37 34.05 -41.21
CA THR A 2 -31.76 32.70 -41.25
C THR A 2 -30.83 32.63 -40.03
N SER A 3 -31.32 31.93 -39.02
CA SER A 3 -30.66 31.61 -37.77
C SER A 3 -29.46 30.69 -38.05
N THR A 4 -28.26 31.22 -37.89
CA THR A 4 -27.05 30.41 -37.68
C THR A 4 -27.12 29.84 -36.27
N GLU A 5 -27.92 28.77 -36.08
CA GLU A 5 -27.75 27.90 -34.93
C GLU A 5 -26.41 27.18 -35.10
N ALA A 6 -25.35 27.79 -34.57
CA ALA A 6 -24.13 27.07 -34.30
C ALA A 6 -24.50 25.96 -33.31
N ASN A 7 -24.50 24.71 -33.77
CA ASN A 7 -24.59 23.53 -32.92
C ASN A 7 -23.41 23.56 -31.94
N ASN A 8 -23.59 24.23 -30.82
CA ASN A 8 -22.65 24.24 -29.71
C ASN A 8 -22.74 22.87 -29.03
N LEU A 9 -22.00 21.90 -29.56
CA LEU A 9 -21.72 20.67 -28.84
C LEU A 9 -20.97 21.05 -27.57
N THR A 10 -21.60 20.81 -26.43
CA THR A 10 -20.93 20.94 -25.14
C THR A 10 -20.12 19.68 -24.87
N ILE A 11 -19.08 19.81 -24.04
CA ILE A 11 -18.26 18.66 -23.65
C ILE A 11 -19.10 17.52 -23.03
N LEU A 12 -20.21 17.84 -22.39
CA LEU A 12 -21.11 16.89 -21.74
C LEU A 12 -21.99 16.10 -22.73
N ASP A 13 -22.07 16.55 -23.98
CA ASP A 13 -22.79 15.83 -25.05
C ASP A 13 -21.96 14.70 -25.66
N LEU A 14 -20.67 14.61 -25.29
CA LEU A 14 -19.79 13.54 -25.74
C LEU A 14 -20.10 12.21 -25.04
N PRO A 15 -19.94 11.07 -25.72
CA PRO A 15 -20.05 9.75 -25.09
C PRO A 15 -19.08 9.59 -23.92
N VAL A 16 -19.48 8.80 -22.92
CA VAL A 16 -18.70 8.55 -21.70
C VAL A 16 -17.28 8.06 -22.01
N ASP A 17 -17.10 7.23 -23.02
CA ASP A 17 -15.77 6.71 -23.40
C ASP A 17 -14.85 7.83 -23.90
N ILE A 18 -15.39 8.77 -24.69
CA ILE A 18 -14.64 9.93 -25.18
C ILE A 18 -14.32 10.88 -24.03
N LEU A 19 -15.28 11.15 -23.15
CA LEU A 19 -15.05 11.91 -21.92
C LEU A 19 -13.97 11.28 -21.06
N SER A 20 -13.99 9.95 -20.91
CA SER A 20 -12.98 9.22 -20.13
C SER A 20 -11.59 9.41 -20.71
N LEU A 21 -11.43 9.30 -22.04
CA LEU A 21 -10.16 9.55 -22.72
C LEU A 21 -9.66 10.99 -22.56
N ILE A 22 -10.56 11.97 -22.60
CA ILE A 22 -10.21 13.39 -22.39
C ILE A 22 -9.78 13.64 -20.93
N LEU A 23 -10.47 13.04 -19.96
CA LEU A 23 -10.22 13.25 -18.54
C LEU A 23 -9.03 12.46 -18.00
N GLN A 24 -8.74 11.28 -18.57
CA GLN A 24 -7.66 10.40 -18.13
C GLN A 24 -6.31 11.11 -17.91
N PRO A 25 -5.74 11.87 -18.87
CA PRO A 25 -4.44 12.52 -18.67
C PRO A 25 -4.43 13.58 -17.55
N LEU A 26 -5.61 14.08 -17.13
CA LEU A 26 -5.73 15.03 -16.02
C LEU A 26 -5.82 14.35 -14.65
N LEU A 27 -6.18 13.07 -14.65
CA LEU A 27 -6.53 12.31 -13.45
C LEU A 27 -5.59 11.15 -13.18
N THR A 28 -4.74 10.77 -14.13
CA THR A 28 -3.74 9.72 -13.98
C THR A 28 -2.33 10.29 -13.94
N SER A 29 -1.49 9.68 -13.12
CA SER A 29 -0.08 10.02 -12.95
C SER A 29 0.79 8.79 -13.17
N GLU A 30 1.89 8.96 -13.89
CA GLU A 30 2.94 7.93 -13.99
C GLU A 30 3.71 7.76 -12.67
N THR A 31 3.67 8.77 -11.81
CA THR A 31 4.29 8.73 -10.49
C THR A 31 3.25 8.44 -9.40
N PRO A 32 3.57 7.58 -8.41
CA PRO A 32 2.62 7.24 -7.36
C PRO A 32 2.22 8.46 -6.50
N ILE A 33 0.93 8.56 -6.18
CA ILE A 33 0.36 9.65 -5.39
C ILE A 33 0.65 9.40 -3.90
N GLN A 34 1.41 10.30 -3.30
CA GLN A 34 1.80 10.18 -1.88
C GLN A 34 0.65 10.62 -0.97
N LEU A 35 0.31 9.77 0.01
CA LEU A 35 -0.71 10.09 1.01
C LEU A 35 -0.16 10.96 2.16
N CYS A 36 1.16 11.17 2.25
CA CYS A 36 1.71 12.11 3.24
C CYS A 36 1.24 13.54 2.93
N PRO A 37 0.64 14.26 3.90
CA PRO A 37 0.26 15.67 3.72
C PRO A 37 1.43 16.60 3.41
N CYS A 38 2.64 16.15 3.73
CA CYS A 38 3.88 16.84 3.52
C CYS A 38 4.41 16.76 2.08
N THR A 39 3.83 15.89 1.25
CA THR A 39 4.28 15.67 -0.14
C THR A 39 3.22 16.21 -1.10
N PRO A 40 3.58 17.07 -2.06
CA PRO A 40 2.62 17.56 -3.05
C PRO A 40 2.14 16.41 -3.94
N SER A 41 0.86 16.41 -4.24
CA SER A 41 0.29 15.49 -5.23
C SER A 41 0.76 15.88 -6.64
N PRO A 42 1.14 14.92 -7.50
CA PRO A 42 1.48 15.19 -8.90
C PRO A 42 0.27 15.65 -9.73
N ILE A 43 -0.94 15.39 -9.23
CA ILE A 43 -2.21 15.74 -9.88
C ILE A 43 -3.07 16.63 -8.98
N ASN A 44 -3.86 17.50 -9.60
CA ASN A 44 -4.87 18.31 -8.92
C ASN A 44 -6.25 18.03 -9.53
N PRO A 45 -7.00 17.05 -8.99
CA PRO A 45 -8.27 16.63 -9.57
C PRO A 45 -9.44 17.57 -9.23
N VAL A 46 -9.23 18.59 -8.39
CA VAL A 46 -10.30 19.42 -7.82
C VAL A 46 -11.11 20.13 -8.90
N SER A 47 -10.44 20.69 -9.91
CA SER A 47 -11.11 21.38 -11.01
C SER A 47 -12.05 20.45 -11.78
N VAL A 48 -11.69 19.17 -11.95
CA VAL A 48 -12.53 18.20 -12.65
C VAL A 48 -13.65 17.69 -11.74
N LEU A 49 -13.31 17.26 -10.53
CA LEU A 49 -14.25 16.65 -9.59
C LEU A 49 -15.35 17.61 -9.12
N LEU A 50 -15.06 18.90 -9.03
CA LEU A 50 -16.02 19.92 -8.59
C LEU A 50 -16.75 20.63 -9.74
N SER A 51 -16.42 20.33 -11.00
CA SER A 51 -17.04 21.01 -12.14
C SER A 51 -18.49 20.59 -12.39
N HIS A 52 -18.77 19.29 -12.42
CA HIS A 52 -20.10 18.76 -12.76
C HIS A 52 -20.30 17.33 -12.24
N PRO A 53 -21.51 16.93 -11.78
CA PRO A 53 -21.76 15.58 -11.27
C PRO A 53 -21.44 14.44 -12.26
N ALA A 54 -21.72 14.63 -13.55
CA ALA A 54 -21.38 13.64 -14.57
C ALA A 54 -19.86 13.48 -14.74
N LEU A 55 -19.11 14.58 -14.72
CA LEU A 55 -17.64 14.54 -14.77
C LEU A 55 -17.09 13.91 -13.50
N HIS A 56 -17.65 14.22 -12.33
CA HIS A 56 -17.30 13.59 -11.07
C HIS A 56 -17.47 12.07 -11.12
N ALA A 57 -18.59 11.59 -11.65
CA ALA A 57 -18.88 10.15 -11.77
C ALA A 57 -17.88 9.41 -12.66
N ILE A 58 -17.43 10.02 -13.76
CA ILE A 58 -16.42 9.46 -14.68
C ILE A 58 -15.00 9.60 -14.09
N ALA A 59 -14.69 10.76 -13.52
CA ALA A 59 -13.37 11.10 -13.01
C ALA A 59 -12.97 10.29 -11.77
N THR A 60 -13.94 9.98 -10.91
CA THR A 60 -13.70 9.24 -9.66
C THR A 60 -13.01 7.89 -9.89
N PRO A 61 -13.55 6.96 -10.71
CA PRO A 61 -12.88 5.68 -10.97
C PRO A 61 -11.54 5.87 -11.68
N LEU A 62 -11.40 6.83 -12.59
CA LEU A 62 -10.11 7.13 -13.24
C LEU A 62 -9.05 7.52 -12.20
N LEU A 63 -9.41 8.39 -11.26
CA LEU A 63 -8.52 8.83 -10.19
C LEU A 63 -8.14 7.71 -9.23
N TYR A 64 -9.11 6.97 -8.69
CA TYR A 64 -8.85 6.04 -7.58
C TYR A 64 -8.48 4.62 -8.01
N ALA A 65 -8.92 4.17 -9.17
CA ALA A 65 -8.64 2.81 -9.66
C ALA A 65 -7.41 2.75 -10.59
N SER A 66 -7.09 3.84 -11.29
CA SER A 66 -6.00 3.85 -12.29
C SER A 66 -4.66 4.34 -11.74
N ASN A 67 -4.64 4.97 -10.56
CA ASN A 67 -3.41 5.45 -9.94
C ASN A 67 -2.93 4.52 -8.83
N GLU A 68 -1.63 4.52 -8.60
CA GLU A 68 -1.02 3.92 -7.41
C GLU A 68 -0.90 4.97 -6.31
N PHE A 69 -1.37 4.61 -5.11
CA PHE A 69 -1.28 5.45 -3.92
C PHE A 69 -0.25 4.90 -2.95
N VAL A 70 0.55 5.78 -2.34
CA VAL A 70 1.62 5.37 -1.43
C VAL A 70 1.37 5.90 -0.03
N LEU A 71 1.24 4.98 0.92
CA LEU A 71 1.30 5.25 2.34
C LEU A 71 2.76 5.13 2.81
N ASP A 72 3.50 6.23 2.73
CA ASP A 72 4.90 6.27 3.18
C ASP A 72 4.99 6.52 4.68
N VAL A 73 5.34 5.45 5.40
CA VAL A 73 5.48 5.39 6.85
C VAL A 73 6.96 5.48 7.27
N THR A 74 7.84 5.98 6.40
CA THR A 74 9.28 6.02 6.64
C THR A 74 9.77 7.40 7.12
N GLY A 75 10.83 7.41 7.94
CA GLY A 75 11.57 8.63 8.28
C GLY A 75 10.68 9.76 8.82
N PRO A 76 10.76 11.00 8.27
CA PRO A 76 9.94 12.12 8.74
C PRO A 76 8.45 12.00 8.38
N HIS A 77 8.10 11.21 7.35
CA HIS A 77 6.71 11.00 6.92
C HIS A 77 5.90 10.23 7.97
N ALA A 78 6.55 9.31 8.69
CA ALA A 78 5.95 8.50 9.74
C ALA A 78 5.18 9.34 10.78
N GLN A 79 5.73 10.50 11.19
CA GLN A 79 5.08 11.36 12.18
C GLN A 79 3.84 12.05 11.62
N HIS A 80 3.87 12.50 10.36
CA HIS A 80 2.72 13.12 9.70
C HIS A 80 1.59 12.11 9.52
N ILE A 81 1.89 10.92 8.99
CA ILE A 81 0.91 9.85 8.79
C ILE A 81 0.32 9.41 10.13
N ARG A 82 1.16 9.18 11.13
CA ARG A 82 0.69 8.80 12.47
C ARG A 82 -0.27 9.84 13.05
N ARG A 83 0.04 11.13 12.87
CA ARG A 83 -0.83 12.21 13.34
C ARG A 83 -2.18 12.17 12.64
N GLU A 84 -2.23 11.97 11.33
CA GLU A 84 -3.52 11.90 10.61
C GLU A 84 -4.32 10.64 10.95
N LEU A 85 -3.68 9.46 11.02
CA LEU A 85 -4.39 8.20 11.30
C LEU A 85 -4.90 8.09 12.74
N LEU A 86 -4.23 8.72 13.70
CA LEU A 86 -4.60 8.68 15.11
C LEU A 86 -5.39 9.92 15.56
N LYS A 87 -5.74 10.84 14.64
CA LYS A 87 -6.65 11.94 14.96
C LYS A 87 -8.04 11.39 15.21
N THR A 88 -8.61 11.73 16.36
CA THR A 88 -10.01 11.46 16.65
C THR A 88 -10.89 12.34 15.74
N PRO A 89 -11.89 11.78 15.05
CA PRO A 89 -12.83 12.60 14.30
C PRO A 89 -13.54 13.57 15.25
N GLY A 90 -13.38 14.88 15.03
CA GLY A 90 -14.00 15.93 15.84
C GLY A 90 -13.05 16.92 16.55
N SER A 91 -11.72 16.75 16.49
CA SER A 91 -10.76 17.72 17.06
C SER A 91 -10.25 18.74 16.02
N ASP A 92 -11.05 19.79 15.83
CA ASP A 92 -10.66 21.17 15.50
C ASP A 92 -10.22 21.58 14.07
N GLU A 93 -10.70 22.78 13.76
CA GLU A 93 -10.82 23.58 12.54
C GLU A 93 -9.48 24.13 12.03
N ARG A 94 -8.63 23.36 11.33
CA ARG A 94 -7.53 23.98 10.54
C ARG A 94 -7.32 23.34 9.17
N LEU A 95 -7.87 24.07 8.18
CA LEU A 95 -7.59 24.10 6.74
C LEU A 95 -7.69 22.76 5.97
N PRO A 96 -8.83 22.51 5.28
CA PRO A 96 -8.85 21.51 4.21
C PRO A 96 -7.87 21.97 3.13
N GLY A 97 -6.88 21.15 2.80
CA GLY A 97 -5.96 21.54 1.74
C GLY A 97 -4.80 20.61 1.44
N ARG A 98 -4.38 19.69 2.33
CA ARG A 98 -3.22 18.82 2.03
C ARG A 98 -3.31 17.37 2.49
N ALA A 99 -4.14 17.03 3.48
CA ALA A 99 -4.30 15.67 4.01
C ALA A 99 -5.62 14.99 3.60
N VAL A 100 -6.25 15.43 2.50
CA VAL A 100 -7.69 15.21 2.28
C VAL A 100 -8.06 13.72 2.22
N LEU A 101 -7.21 12.86 1.64
CA LEU A 101 -7.57 11.45 1.48
C LEU A 101 -7.50 10.63 2.77
N LEU A 102 -6.46 10.80 3.60
CA LEU A 102 -6.35 10.05 4.86
C LEU A 102 -7.39 10.49 5.89
N SER A 103 -7.87 11.73 5.80
CA SER A 103 -8.93 12.25 6.66
C SER A 103 -10.34 12.06 6.09
N THR A 104 -10.47 11.48 4.88
CA THR A 104 -11.76 11.23 4.22
C THR A 104 -11.92 9.73 3.93
N PRO A 105 -12.48 8.94 4.89
CA PRO A 105 -12.59 7.49 4.77
C PRO A 105 -13.26 7.04 3.46
N ASP A 106 -14.32 7.72 3.03
CA ASP A 106 -15.04 7.37 1.81
C ASP A 106 -14.17 7.49 0.55
N ALA A 107 -13.31 8.51 0.49
CA ALA A 107 -12.40 8.68 -0.65
C ALA A 107 -11.31 7.60 -0.64
N LEU A 108 -10.78 7.29 0.55
CA LEU A 108 -9.75 6.28 0.71
C LEU A 108 -10.26 4.87 0.36
N ARG A 109 -11.51 4.55 0.71
CA ARG A 109 -12.18 3.30 0.34
C ARG A 109 -12.31 3.08 -1.17
N ARG A 110 -12.16 4.12 -2.00
CA ARG A 110 -12.19 3.98 -3.47
C ARG A 110 -10.85 3.57 -4.07
N VAL A 111 -9.75 3.67 -3.30
CA VAL A 111 -8.39 3.36 -3.77
C VAL A 111 -8.27 1.87 -4.10
N ALA A 112 -7.91 1.55 -5.34
CA ALA A 112 -7.74 0.17 -5.78
C ALA A 112 -6.30 -0.35 -5.65
N ARG A 113 -5.30 0.52 -5.71
CA ARG A 113 -3.87 0.16 -5.73
C ARG A 113 -3.12 0.93 -4.66
N MET A 114 -2.58 0.22 -3.67
CA MET A 114 -1.83 0.83 -2.58
C MET A 114 -0.46 0.19 -2.37
N GLN A 115 0.55 1.04 -2.22
CA GLN A 115 1.86 0.69 -1.72
C GLN A 115 2.03 1.23 -0.29
N VAL A 116 2.54 0.42 0.63
CA VAL A 116 2.82 0.82 2.01
C VAL A 116 4.30 0.66 2.27
N ARG A 117 4.97 1.72 2.71
CA ARG A 117 6.43 1.70 2.98
C ARG A 117 6.71 1.90 4.45
N ILE A 118 7.29 0.91 5.11
CA ILE A 118 7.47 0.86 6.56
C ILE A 118 8.97 0.84 6.86
N ASP A 119 9.47 1.76 7.70
CA ASP A 119 10.88 1.78 8.07
C ASP A 119 11.21 0.85 9.25
N ARG A 120 10.32 0.84 10.23
CA ARG A 120 10.45 0.15 11.50
C ARG A 120 9.07 -0.34 11.88
N LEU A 121 8.98 -1.63 12.20
CA LEU A 121 7.78 -2.29 12.69
C LEU A 121 7.48 -1.85 14.14
N ARG A 122 7.07 -0.59 14.32
CA ARG A 122 6.69 -0.02 15.62
C ARG A 122 5.25 -0.40 15.96
N GLY A 123 4.91 -0.46 17.24
CA GLY A 123 3.56 -0.82 17.69
C GLY A 123 2.43 0.04 17.11
N TRP A 124 2.68 1.32 16.82
CA TRP A 124 1.68 2.20 16.21
C TRP A 124 1.30 1.80 14.79
N VAL A 125 2.18 1.11 14.05
CA VAL A 125 1.85 0.55 12.72
C VAL A 125 0.74 -0.49 12.88
N GLY A 126 0.81 -1.31 13.92
CA GLY A 126 -0.23 -2.29 14.25
C GLY A 126 -1.53 -1.66 14.75
N ALA A 127 -1.45 -0.49 15.39
CA ALA A 127 -2.63 0.21 15.91
C ALA A 127 -3.33 1.13 14.88
N GLY A 128 -2.60 1.61 13.86
CA GLY A 128 -3.12 2.58 12.89
C GLY A 128 -3.09 2.09 11.44
N VAL A 129 -1.96 1.56 10.97
CA VAL A 129 -1.79 1.15 9.57
C VAL A 129 -2.49 -0.18 9.29
N VAL A 130 -2.29 -1.19 10.14
CA VAL A 130 -2.92 -2.51 9.94
C VAL A 130 -4.45 -2.45 9.92
N PRO A 131 -5.13 -1.79 10.87
CA PRO A 131 -6.59 -1.69 10.84
C PRO A 131 -7.10 -0.93 9.62
N LEU A 132 -6.37 0.12 9.20
CA LEU A 132 -6.70 0.84 7.98
C LEU A 132 -6.65 -0.07 6.76
N LEU A 133 -5.57 -0.82 6.57
CA LEU A 133 -5.46 -1.71 5.40
C LEU A 133 -6.49 -2.83 5.43
N ALA A 134 -6.80 -3.37 6.61
CA ALA A 134 -7.88 -4.34 6.78
C ALA A 134 -9.25 -3.75 6.40
N GLU A 135 -9.54 -2.52 6.83
CA GLU A 135 -10.77 -1.81 6.44
C GLU A 135 -10.83 -1.61 4.92
N LEU A 136 -9.74 -1.17 4.30
CA LEU A 136 -9.70 -0.94 2.86
C LEU A 136 -9.83 -2.22 2.04
N ALA A 137 -9.30 -3.34 2.53
CA ALA A 137 -9.45 -4.65 1.89
C ALA A 137 -10.90 -5.18 2.00
N VAL A 138 -11.54 -5.04 3.16
CA VAL A 138 -12.86 -5.65 3.42
C VAL A 138 -14.03 -4.74 3.04
N GLN A 139 -13.93 -3.44 3.34
CA GLN A 139 -14.98 -2.43 3.15
C GLN A 139 -14.66 -1.41 2.05
N GLY A 140 -13.45 -1.45 1.49
CA GLY A 140 -13.04 -0.61 0.37
C GLY A 140 -12.99 -1.36 -0.95
N GLY A 141 -12.34 -0.75 -1.94
CA GLY A 141 -12.06 -1.30 -3.25
C GLY A 141 -10.59 -1.66 -3.45
N LEU A 142 -9.84 -1.92 -2.36
CA LEU A 142 -8.42 -2.24 -2.46
C LEU A 142 -8.23 -3.60 -3.13
N ASP A 143 -7.75 -3.59 -4.36
CA ASP A 143 -7.50 -4.80 -5.15
C ASP A 143 -6.03 -5.22 -5.10
N HIS A 144 -5.11 -4.25 -5.11
CA HIS A 144 -3.67 -4.49 -5.17
C HIS A 144 -2.97 -3.85 -3.98
N LEU A 145 -2.30 -4.67 -3.16
CA LEU A 145 -1.52 -4.23 -2.02
C LEU A 145 -0.06 -4.65 -2.16
N THR A 146 0.85 -3.69 -2.04
CA THR A 146 2.29 -3.95 -1.96
C THR A 146 2.85 -3.38 -0.66
N VAL A 147 3.36 -4.24 0.22
CA VAL A 147 3.98 -3.82 1.48
C VAL A 147 5.50 -3.90 1.37
N TRP A 148 6.18 -2.82 1.73
CA TRP A 148 7.63 -2.72 1.79
C TRP A 148 8.05 -2.55 3.24
N VAL A 149 8.79 -3.52 3.77
CA VAL A 149 9.33 -3.46 5.13
C VAL A 149 10.82 -3.28 5.04
N ARG A 150 11.29 -2.07 5.34
CA ARG A 150 12.71 -1.85 5.53
C ARG A 150 13.14 -2.52 6.83
N THR A 151 14.21 -3.27 6.74
CA THR A 151 14.78 -3.94 7.90
C THR A 151 16.12 -3.27 8.18
N PRO A 152 16.41 -2.85 9.42
CA PRO A 152 17.76 -2.41 9.75
C PRO A 152 18.69 -3.60 9.49
N GLY A 153 19.53 -3.50 8.45
CA GLY A 153 20.45 -4.57 8.10
C GLY A 153 21.29 -4.97 9.32
N GLU A 154 21.56 -6.28 9.46
CA GLU A 154 22.46 -6.76 10.49
C GLU A 154 23.78 -5.96 10.39
N ARG A 155 24.05 -5.11 11.38
CA ARG A 155 25.38 -4.51 11.51
C ARG A 155 26.32 -5.70 11.61
N ARG A 156 27.25 -5.85 10.66
CA ARG A 156 28.38 -6.77 10.79
C ARG A 156 29.07 -6.39 12.09
N ALA A 157 28.76 -7.10 13.18
CA ALA A 157 29.52 -7.02 14.39
C ALA A 157 30.91 -7.54 14.00
N GLN A 158 31.85 -6.62 13.77
CA GLN A 158 33.28 -6.92 13.77
C GLN A 158 33.68 -7.24 15.21
N VAL A 159 33.17 -8.34 15.74
CA VAL A 159 33.70 -8.97 16.93
C VAL A 159 33.68 -10.45 16.61
N GLN A 160 34.86 -11.01 16.37
CA GLN A 160 35.09 -12.45 16.32
C GLN A 160 34.76 -13.03 17.70
N VAL A 161 33.48 -13.20 18.01
CA VAL A 161 33.07 -14.06 19.10
C VAL A 161 32.96 -15.46 18.52
N ALA A 162 33.72 -16.39 19.10
CA ALA A 162 33.78 -17.79 18.71
C ALA A 162 32.37 -18.36 18.43
N PRO A 163 32.22 -19.29 17.46
CA PRO A 163 30.93 -19.81 17.05
C PRO A 163 30.28 -20.50 18.25
N ARG A 164 29.30 -19.83 18.87
CA ARG A 164 28.45 -20.45 19.88
C ARG A 164 27.65 -21.52 19.15
N ARG A 165 27.90 -22.80 19.47
CA ARG A 165 27.09 -23.92 18.96
C ARG A 165 25.63 -23.59 19.24
N LYS A 166 24.83 -23.37 18.19
CA LYS A 166 23.37 -23.25 18.30
C LYS A 166 22.87 -24.49 19.03
N MET A 167 22.16 -24.31 20.14
CA MET A 167 21.47 -25.41 20.81
C MET A 167 20.33 -25.87 19.90
N PRO A 168 20.04 -27.19 19.81
CA PRO A 168 18.88 -27.68 19.07
C PRO A 168 17.62 -27.11 19.73
N GLY A 169 16.93 -26.17 19.05
CA GLY A 169 15.74 -25.48 19.58
C GLY A 169 15.61 -23.98 19.25
N GLU A 170 16.69 -23.31 18.81
CA GLU A 170 16.67 -21.87 18.44
C GLU A 170 16.01 -21.54 17.09
N GLU A 171 15.52 -22.53 16.34
CA GLU A 171 14.77 -22.26 15.10
C GLU A 171 13.38 -21.68 15.37
N GLY A 172 12.81 -21.93 16.55
CA GLY A 172 11.51 -21.37 16.97
C GLY A 172 11.54 -19.85 17.13
N THR A 173 12.64 -19.29 17.64
CA THR A 173 12.78 -17.84 17.88
C THR A 173 12.76 -16.99 16.59
N ASP A 174 13.15 -17.57 15.45
CA ASP A 174 13.16 -16.85 14.17
C ASP A 174 11.78 -16.84 13.50
N LEU A 175 10.88 -17.80 13.82
CA LEU A 175 9.49 -17.79 13.34
C LEU A 175 8.60 -16.90 14.21
N ASP A 176 8.89 -16.82 15.50
CA ASP A 176 8.17 -15.97 16.45
C ASP A 176 8.09 -14.50 16.03
N MET A 177 9.06 -13.99 15.27
CA MET A 177 9.02 -12.59 14.82
C MET A 177 7.85 -12.30 13.89
N PHE A 178 7.42 -13.29 13.10
CA PHE A 178 6.31 -13.17 12.15
C PHE A 178 4.96 -13.33 12.82
N ALA A 179 4.91 -13.99 13.99
CA ALA A 179 3.73 -14.11 14.83
C ALA A 179 3.49 -12.88 15.72
N ARG A 180 4.41 -11.90 15.73
CA ARG A 180 4.31 -10.71 16.59
C ARG A 180 3.77 -9.50 15.83
N PRO A 181 2.92 -8.66 16.48
CA PRO A 181 2.52 -7.40 15.89
C PRO A 181 3.73 -6.45 15.77
N PRO A 182 3.75 -5.59 14.74
CA PRO A 182 2.72 -5.38 13.73
C PRO A 182 2.80 -6.33 12.51
N LEU A 183 3.83 -7.18 12.43
CA LEU A 183 4.09 -8.00 11.25
C LEU A 183 3.01 -9.08 11.04
N GLU A 184 2.57 -9.71 12.13
CA GLU A 184 1.47 -10.68 12.11
C GLU A 184 0.19 -10.08 11.49
N GLY A 185 -0.19 -8.87 11.91
CA GLY A 185 -1.33 -8.15 11.35
C GLY A 185 -1.17 -7.81 9.86
N LEU A 186 0.03 -7.41 9.43
CA LEU A 186 0.32 -7.16 8.01
C LEU A 186 0.20 -8.44 7.18
N LEU A 187 0.71 -9.57 7.68
CA LEU A 187 0.62 -10.86 7.00
C LEU A 187 -0.84 -11.32 6.88
N ARG A 188 -1.66 -11.10 7.93
CA ARG A 188 -3.10 -11.37 7.87
C ARG A 188 -3.81 -10.53 6.81
N VAL A 189 -3.51 -9.24 6.72
CA VAL A 189 -4.07 -8.37 5.68
C VAL A 189 -3.65 -8.83 4.28
N LEU A 190 -2.37 -9.19 4.08
CA LEU A 190 -1.91 -9.73 2.79
C LEU A 190 -2.63 -11.04 2.41
N ALA A 191 -3.09 -11.80 3.39
CA ALA A 191 -3.86 -13.03 3.20
C ALA A 191 -5.36 -12.83 2.98
N ASP A 192 -5.83 -11.57 2.97
CA ASP A 192 -7.24 -11.27 2.81
C ASP A 192 -7.74 -11.71 1.42
N PRO A 193 -8.85 -12.48 1.33
CA PRO A 193 -9.34 -13.01 0.06
C PRO A 193 -9.91 -11.95 -0.90
N TYR A 194 -10.19 -10.73 -0.42
CA TYR A 194 -10.68 -9.64 -1.27
C TYR A 194 -9.55 -8.96 -2.07
N LEU A 195 -8.29 -9.18 -1.72
CA LEU A 195 -7.15 -8.70 -2.50
C LEU A 195 -6.95 -9.55 -3.76
N LEU A 196 -7.00 -8.92 -4.93
CA LEU A 196 -6.63 -9.56 -6.20
C LEU A 196 -5.12 -9.85 -6.26
N SER A 197 -4.29 -8.99 -5.67
CA SER A 197 -2.84 -9.17 -5.62
C SER A 197 -2.26 -8.60 -4.33
N ALA A 198 -1.43 -9.39 -3.68
CA ALA A 198 -0.72 -9.01 -2.45
C ALA A 198 0.77 -9.38 -2.57
N ARG A 199 1.65 -8.40 -2.38
CA ARG A 199 3.11 -8.57 -2.45
C ARG A 199 3.79 -8.01 -1.20
N LEU A 200 4.86 -8.68 -0.77
CA LEU A 200 5.67 -8.27 0.37
C LEU A 200 7.13 -8.16 -0.07
N TRP A 201 7.73 -7.01 0.20
CA TRP A 201 9.12 -6.72 -0.12
C TRP A 201 9.88 -6.35 1.13
N VAL A 202 11.15 -6.75 1.18
CA VAL A 202 12.10 -6.33 2.23
C VAL A 202 13.40 -5.87 1.60
N ASP A 203 14.20 -5.09 2.35
CA ASP A 203 15.53 -4.70 1.89
C ASP A 203 16.41 -5.94 1.67
N ALA A 204 17.20 -5.98 0.59
CA ALA A 204 18.13 -7.06 0.27
C ALA A 204 19.15 -7.32 1.40
N ARG A 205 19.41 -6.31 2.24
CA ARG A 205 20.15 -6.45 3.51
C ARG A 205 19.17 -6.64 4.66
N HIS A 206 18.62 -7.85 4.78
CA HIS A 206 17.68 -8.21 5.83
C HIS A 206 18.24 -9.22 6.84
N ALA A 207 17.54 -9.40 7.97
CA ALA A 207 17.86 -10.41 8.96
C ALA A 207 17.75 -11.83 8.39
N LYS A 208 18.51 -12.77 8.95
CA LYS A 208 18.54 -14.17 8.45
C LYS A 208 17.18 -14.88 8.43
N ALA A 209 16.26 -14.47 9.30
CA ALA A 209 14.92 -15.04 9.40
C ALA A 209 14.10 -14.90 8.09
N TRP A 210 14.39 -13.88 7.27
CA TRP A 210 13.72 -13.62 5.99
C TRP A 210 14.29 -14.44 4.81
N CYS A 211 15.54 -14.91 4.90
CA CYS A 211 16.25 -15.55 3.79
C CYS A 211 15.54 -16.78 3.21
N ARG A 212 14.84 -17.53 4.07
CA ARG A 212 14.13 -18.76 3.70
C ARG A 212 12.88 -18.53 2.86
N PHE A 213 12.47 -17.28 2.67
CA PHE A 213 11.21 -16.90 2.04
C PHE A 213 11.39 -16.12 0.74
N HIS A 214 12.61 -15.97 0.22
CA HIS A 214 12.83 -15.35 -1.09
C HIS A 214 13.73 -16.22 -1.98
N ALA A 215 13.56 -16.08 -3.29
CA ALA A 215 14.43 -16.71 -4.26
C ALA A 215 15.82 -16.06 -4.25
N GLY A 216 16.88 -16.87 -4.46
CA GLY A 216 18.26 -16.40 -4.58
C GLY A 216 19.15 -16.55 -3.34
N GLY A 217 18.58 -16.84 -2.16
CA GLY A 217 19.34 -17.04 -0.93
C GLY A 217 20.05 -15.78 -0.42
N CYS A 218 20.39 -15.76 0.87
CA CYS A 218 21.10 -14.62 1.46
C CYS A 218 22.56 -14.58 1.01
N GLY A 219 22.89 -13.61 0.15
CA GLY A 219 24.25 -13.36 -0.32
C GLY A 219 24.42 -13.20 -1.83
N ALA A 220 23.37 -13.40 -2.64
CA ALA A 220 23.44 -13.28 -4.10
C ALA A 220 23.41 -11.84 -4.66
N ALA A 221 23.41 -10.81 -3.79
CA ALA A 221 23.54 -9.42 -4.23
C ALA A 221 24.99 -8.94 -4.08
N ALA A 222 25.87 -9.39 -4.97
CA ALA A 222 27.16 -8.72 -5.21
C ALA A 222 27.79 -8.98 -6.59
N GLU A 223 27.37 -9.99 -7.36
CA GLU A 223 28.05 -10.30 -8.63
C GLU A 223 27.06 -10.62 -9.75
N GLY A 224 26.82 -9.62 -10.61
CA GLY A 224 26.35 -9.84 -11.98
C GLY A 224 24.84 -9.86 -12.17
N TRP A 225 24.23 -8.68 -12.36
CA TRP A 225 23.02 -8.60 -13.18
C TRP A 225 23.13 -7.46 -14.19
N THR A 226 23.07 -7.83 -15.47
CA THR A 226 23.00 -6.95 -16.63
C THR A 226 21.70 -7.28 -17.34
N GLY A 227 20.73 -6.36 -17.34
CA GLY A 227 19.44 -6.59 -18.00
C GLY A 227 18.39 -5.61 -17.52
N GLY A 228 17.94 -4.72 -18.40
CA GLY A 228 17.07 -3.59 -18.09
C GLY A 228 15.59 -3.92 -18.06
N GLY A 229 14.86 -3.05 -17.36
CA GLY A 229 13.40 -3.00 -17.34
C GLY A 229 12.89 -2.51 -15.99
N ALA A 230 12.38 -1.29 -15.94
CA ALA A 230 11.71 -0.63 -14.81
C ALA A 230 12.46 -0.69 -13.47
N ARG A 231 13.02 0.45 -13.06
CA ARG A 231 13.88 0.68 -11.89
C ARG A 231 13.27 0.19 -10.56
N GLU A 232 13.29 -1.12 -10.33
CA GLU A 232 13.22 -1.73 -9.01
C GLU A 232 14.36 -1.15 -8.18
N PRO A 233 14.13 -0.77 -6.90
CA PRO A 233 15.25 -0.38 -6.06
C PRO A 233 16.18 -1.59 -5.99
N ALA A 234 17.40 -1.42 -6.50
CA ALA A 234 18.43 -2.47 -6.64
C ALA A 234 18.83 -3.19 -5.33
N ASP A 235 18.14 -2.88 -4.23
CA ASP A 235 18.41 -3.31 -2.86
C ASP A 235 17.16 -3.90 -2.18
N ALA A 236 16.23 -4.53 -2.90
CA ALA A 236 15.07 -5.19 -2.29
C ALA A 236 14.76 -6.56 -2.91
N VAL A 237 14.14 -7.43 -2.11
CA VAL A 237 13.75 -8.79 -2.51
C VAL A 237 12.30 -9.05 -2.16
N GLU A 238 11.58 -9.73 -3.05
CA GLU A 238 10.21 -10.17 -2.81
C GLU A 238 10.20 -11.39 -1.90
N ILE A 239 9.34 -11.35 -0.89
CA ILE A 239 9.13 -12.40 0.11
C ILE A 239 7.85 -13.16 -0.22
N ASP A 240 7.94 -14.49 -0.28
CA ASP A 240 6.78 -15.38 -0.28
C ASP A 240 6.12 -15.38 1.11
N TRP A 241 5.30 -14.37 1.35
CA TRP A 241 4.52 -14.22 2.59
C TRP A 241 3.54 -15.39 2.81
N ARG A 242 3.14 -16.13 1.76
CA ARG A 242 2.28 -17.31 1.89
C ARG A 242 3.04 -18.46 2.51
N GLN A 243 4.32 -18.61 2.19
CA GLN A 243 5.19 -19.57 2.86
C GLN A 243 5.40 -19.20 4.33
N VAL A 244 5.58 -17.91 4.65
CA VAL A 244 5.67 -17.43 6.03
C VAL A 244 4.43 -17.87 6.83
N LEU A 245 3.23 -17.54 6.33
CA LEU A 245 1.98 -17.89 7.02
C LEU A 245 1.80 -19.39 7.21
N ARG A 246 2.12 -20.21 6.20
CA ARG A 246 2.04 -21.68 6.33
C ARG A 246 2.90 -22.23 7.45
N MET A 247 4.03 -21.58 7.77
CA MET A 247 4.93 -22.01 8.84
C MET A 247 4.55 -21.44 10.21
N VAL A 248 3.96 -20.24 10.25
CA VAL A 248 3.60 -19.53 11.48
C VAL A 248 2.22 -19.94 12.00
N ASP A 249 1.26 -20.15 11.09
CA ASP A 249 -0.09 -20.63 11.39
C ASP A 249 -0.45 -21.78 10.42
N PRO A 250 0.04 -23.00 10.69
CA PRO A 250 -0.23 -24.16 9.84
C PRO A 250 -1.71 -24.60 9.88
N GLU A 251 -2.45 -24.20 10.91
CA GLU A 251 -3.84 -24.62 11.12
C GLU A 251 -4.87 -23.65 10.49
N ARG A 252 -4.43 -22.51 9.93
CA ARG A 252 -5.29 -21.46 9.34
C ARG A 252 -6.48 -21.11 10.24
N LYS A 253 -6.28 -21.04 11.55
CA LYS A 253 -7.40 -20.95 12.50
C LYS A 253 -8.26 -19.69 12.32
N ASP A 254 -7.77 -18.66 11.62
CA ASP A 254 -8.47 -17.37 11.49
C ASP A 254 -8.87 -16.95 10.06
N ILE A 255 -8.55 -17.69 8.99
CA ILE A 255 -8.92 -17.28 7.61
C ILE A 255 -10.41 -17.55 7.30
N ALA A 256 -11.09 -18.32 8.16
CA ALA A 256 -12.47 -18.78 7.92
C ALA A 256 -13.58 -17.75 8.23
N VAL A 257 -13.27 -16.56 8.74
CA VAL A 257 -14.32 -15.63 9.24
C VAL A 257 -14.94 -14.74 8.14
N ALA A 258 -14.30 -14.56 6.99
CA ALA A 258 -14.81 -13.66 5.94
C ALA A 258 -15.74 -14.33 4.88
N VAL A 259 -15.93 -15.65 4.93
CA VAL A 259 -16.74 -16.38 3.92
C VAL A 259 -18.24 -16.44 4.30
N LYS A 260 -18.65 -15.93 5.48
CA LYS A 260 -20.04 -16.08 5.98
C LYS A 260 -20.90 -14.82 6.06
N THR A 261 -20.48 -13.70 5.50
CA THR A 261 -21.40 -12.58 5.26
C THR A 261 -21.77 -12.53 3.79
N GLU A 262 -22.82 -13.29 3.46
CA GLU A 262 -23.58 -13.14 2.23
C GLU A 262 -23.89 -11.66 2.01
N ARG A 263 -23.37 -11.08 0.91
CA ARG A 263 -23.86 -9.81 0.40
C ARG A 263 -25.32 -10.01 0.01
N LYS A 264 -26.24 -9.54 0.85
CA LYS A 264 -27.61 -9.25 0.40
C LYS A 264 -27.55 -7.97 -0.43
N TRP A 265 -27.97 -8.12 -1.67
CA TRP A 265 -28.14 -7.07 -2.67
C TRP A 265 -29.21 -6.08 -2.22
#